data_AF-A0AAD8P7Y2-F1
#
_entry.id   AF-A0AAD8P7Y2-F1
#
_cell.length_a   1.000
_cell.length_b   1.000
_cell.length_c   1.000
_cell.angle_alpha   90.00
_cell.angle_beta   90.00
_cell.angle_gamma   90.00
#
_symmetry.space_group_name_H-M   'P 1'
#
loop_
_entity.id
_entity.type
_entity.pdbx_description
1 polymer ?
#
loop_
_entity_poly.entity_id
_entity_poly.type
_entity_poly.pdbx_seq_one_letter_code
_entity_poly.pdbx_strand_id
1 'polypeptide(L)'
;MNVSVVEISLDGHLRALSNVGRVCYNEKGKQYINEKSWTGLSRFPLSVGQNELTTLGCDTQSKVKKGKNIEASCTTIFGECKHMVSCSSYINCCQTRIEDALPTHFFFRLHSVQNNTGKKGFTNCSYAFIAESGRYDFSSYDVYNLSSEKLGAHEMVLDWTVGNTTCQEAKKNISSYLCKEHSKCFDSNYVKGYRCNCSDGFQGNPYLRNGCQDVNECERQNDCIHGCTNTNGSYKCACPFGHKGDGKRHGTRCTYSGGSIISVSAASLLLSLILFGGLKRRQIKKNREKLFKKNGGLILQKLLFESKRSSQTAKIFPARVYSHDGTESELGLAIYFVSSLEMGCLIEVLDAKVKQDVVDGHIKKIAKLAKECVEIEGKNRPNMKRVKDELKEINESYLKGSIISKNDHDQLIFFDTY
;
A
#
# COMPACT_ATOMS: atom_id res chain seq x y z
N MET A 1 -0.12 35.21 11.87
CA MET A 1 1.10 34.51 11.40
C MET A 1 0.97 34.35 9.91
N ASN A 2 2.02 34.70 9.18
CA ASN A 2 2.05 34.59 7.73
C ASN A 2 2.72 33.26 7.40
N VAL A 3 2.17 32.52 6.44
CA VAL A 3 2.75 31.28 5.93
C VAL A 3 3.18 31.54 4.49
N SER A 4 4.40 31.15 4.14
CA SER A 4 4.92 31.31 2.78
C SER A 4 4.27 30.28 1.86
N VAL A 5 3.57 30.77 0.84
CA VAL A 5 3.02 29.93 -0.22
C VAL A 5 4.14 29.57 -1.20
N VAL A 6 4.28 28.29 -1.50
CA VAL A 6 5.23 27.77 -2.49
C VAL A 6 4.56 27.66 -3.84
N GLU A 7 3.37 27.05 -3.87
CA GLU A 7 2.66 26.74 -5.11
C GLU A 7 1.15 26.77 -4.90
N ILE A 8 0.41 27.25 -5.91
CA ILE A 8 -1.05 27.18 -5.97
C ILE A 8 -1.42 26.33 -7.18
N SER A 9 -2.09 25.20 -6.95
CA SER A 9 -2.57 24.33 -8.01
C SER A 9 -4.04 24.58 -8.33
N LEU A 10 -4.40 24.38 -9.60
CA LEU A 10 -5.76 24.54 -10.11
C LEU A 10 -6.70 23.39 -9.75
N ASP A 11 -6.16 22.26 -9.29
CA ASP A 11 -6.93 21.15 -8.70
C ASP A 11 -7.54 21.52 -7.33
N GLY A 12 -7.14 22.66 -6.77
CA GLY A 12 -7.61 23.19 -5.49
C GLY A 12 -6.71 22.89 -4.30
N HIS A 13 -5.48 22.47 -4.55
CA HIS A 13 -4.43 22.35 -3.54
C HIS A 13 -3.51 23.58 -3.53
N LEU A 14 -2.97 23.86 -2.35
CA LEU A 14 -2.07 24.96 -2.04
C LEU A 14 -0.91 24.39 -1.23
N ARG A 15 0.31 24.51 -1.73
CA ARG A 15 1.52 24.12 -0.99
C ARG A 15 2.06 25.32 -0.24
N ALA A 16 2.29 25.14 1.05
CA ALA A 16 2.83 26.19 1.89
C ALA A 16 3.86 25.64 2.85
N LEU A 17 4.82 26.47 3.25
CA LEU A 17 5.88 26.08 4.18
C LEU A 17 5.32 25.99 5.60
N SER A 18 5.37 24.80 6.19
CA SER A 18 4.94 24.55 7.56
C SER A 18 5.95 25.11 8.55
N ASN A 19 5.45 25.60 9.68
CA ASN A 19 6.29 26.06 10.77
C ASN A 19 6.79 24.85 11.57
N VAL A 20 8.08 24.84 11.91
CA VAL A 20 8.68 23.84 12.80
C VAL A 20 8.47 24.25 14.26
N GLY A 21 7.85 23.37 15.05
CA GLY A 21 7.79 23.52 16.50
C GLY A 21 8.99 22.87 17.16
N ARG A 22 9.49 23.45 18.26
CA ARG A 22 10.61 22.89 19.03
C ARG A 22 10.42 23.03 20.53
N VAL A 23 10.86 22.03 21.28
CA VAL A 23 10.93 22.06 22.74
C VAL A 23 12.32 21.60 23.18
N CYS A 24 12.99 22.39 24.02
CA CYS A 24 14.35 22.09 24.45
C CYS A 24 14.50 22.10 25.97
N TYR A 25 15.35 21.21 26.45
CA TYR A 25 15.61 20.93 27.86
C TYR A 25 17.10 21.09 28.16
N ASN A 26 17.44 21.71 29.28
CA ASN A 26 18.83 21.77 29.73
C ASN A 26 19.27 20.43 30.32
N GLU A 27 20.55 20.30 30.66
CA GLU A 27 21.13 19.08 31.25
C GLU A 27 20.43 18.62 32.54
N LYS A 28 19.77 19.55 33.25
CA LYS A 28 19.00 19.28 34.48
C LYS A 28 17.53 18.90 34.19
N GLY A 29 17.15 18.73 32.92
CA GLY A 29 15.79 18.44 32.49
C GLY A 29 14.82 19.61 32.54
N LYS A 30 15.29 20.83 32.83
CA LYS A 30 14.45 22.03 32.84
C LYS A 30 14.27 22.54 31.42
N GLN A 31 13.01 22.67 31.00
CA GLN A 31 12.64 23.29 29.74
C GLN A 31 13.12 24.75 29.68
N TYR A 32 13.85 25.11 28.62
CA TYR A 32 14.30 26.49 28.37
C TYR A 32 13.81 27.06 27.03
N ILE A 33 13.40 26.20 26.09
CA ILE A 33 12.70 26.61 24.85
C ILE A 33 11.40 25.81 24.74
N ASN A 34 10.31 26.50 24.41
CA ASN A 34 9.02 25.90 24.08
C ASN A 34 8.35 26.74 23.01
N GLU A 35 8.79 26.52 21.78
CA GLU A 35 8.22 27.13 20.60
C GLU A 35 7.15 26.21 20.07
N LYS A 36 5.91 26.53 20.44
CA LYS A 36 4.73 25.93 19.83
C LYS A 36 4.65 26.45 18.40
N SER A 37 4.58 25.53 17.44
CA SER A 37 4.22 25.92 16.08
C SER A 37 2.70 26.04 16.01
N TRP A 38 2.26 27.30 15.95
CA TRP A 38 0.87 27.65 15.73
C TRP A 38 0.69 27.92 14.24
N THR A 39 -0.15 27.14 13.56
CA THR A 39 -0.49 27.40 12.16
C THR A 39 -2.00 27.52 12.05
N GLY A 40 -2.52 28.68 12.43
CA GLY A 40 -3.93 29.03 12.27
C GLY A 40 -4.16 29.66 10.90
N LEU A 41 -4.61 28.86 9.94
CA LEU A 41 -4.90 29.30 8.58
C LEU A 41 -6.41 29.52 8.40
N SER A 42 -6.89 30.73 8.67
CA SER A 42 -8.32 31.10 8.74
C SER A 42 -9.21 30.66 7.57
N ARG A 43 -8.65 30.31 6.40
CA ARG A 43 -9.38 29.86 5.20
C ARG A 43 -8.83 28.60 4.51
N PHE A 44 -7.69 28.09 4.94
CA PHE A 44 -6.99 27.01 4.22
C PHE A 44 -6.88 25.78 5.13
N PRO A 45 -7.86 24.86 5.08
CA PRO A 45 -7.79 23.62 5.85
C PRO A 45 -6.66 22.73 5.30
N LEU A 46 -6.13 21.83 6.13
CA LEU A 46 -5.18 20.82 5.65
C LEU A 46 -5.90 19.82 4.74
N SER A 47 -5.28 19.51 3.60
CA SER A 47 -5.80 18.53 2.66
C SER A 47 -5.80 17.14 3.30
N VAL A 48 -6.95 16.48 3.21
CA VAL A 48 -7.22 15.17 3.82
C VAL A 48 -6.29 14.10 3.26
N GLY A 49 -5.60 13.36 4.14
CA GLY A 49 -4.76 12.23 3.76
C GLY A 49 -3.47 12.58 3.02
N GLN A 50 -3.21 13.85 2.74
CA GLN A 50 -2.04 14.32 1.99
C GLN A 50 -0.89 14.80 2.89
N ASN A 51 -1.11 14.85 4.20
CA ASN A 51 -0.16 15.42 5.15
C ASN A 51 0.19 14.42 6.25
N GLU A 52 1.43 14.48 6.71
CA GLU A 52 1.97 13.69 7.81
C GLU A 52 2.52 14.61 8.91
N LEU A 53 2.13 14.31 10.15
CA LEU A 53 2.72 14.88 11.35
C LEU A 53 4.00 14.12 11.65
N THR A 54 5.14 14.80 11.59
CA THR A 54 6.45 14.23 11.91
C THR A 54 6.93 14.75 13.25
N THR A 55 7.44 13.86 14.09
CA THR A 55 8.05 14.19 15.40
C THR A 55 9.45 13.59 15.46
N LEU A 56 10.44 14.42 15.77
CA LEU A 56 11.83 14.05 15.94
C LEU A 56 12.26 14.35 17.36
N GLY A 57 12.97 13.43 17.99
CA GLY A 57 13.51 13.58 19.33
C GLY A 57 13.18 12.41 20.23
N CYS A 58 13.66 12.49 21.47
CA CYS A 58 13.46 11.46 22.48
C CYS A 58 12.27 11.78 23.38
N ASP A 59 11.53 10.75 23.77
CA ASP A 59 10.48 10.83 24.78
C ASP A 59 9.52 12.02 24.54
N THR A 60 9.17 12.28 23.28
CA THR A 60 8.42 13.47 22.85
C THR A 60 7.16 13.10 22.10
N GLN A 61 6.07 13.77 22.45
CA GLN A 61 4.79 13.64 21.80
C GLN A 61 4.37 14.95 21.14
N SER A 62 3.97 14.87 19.88
CA SER A 62 3.25 15.93 19.18
C SER A 62 1.79 15.53 18.98
N LYS A 63 0.89 16.51 19.07
CA LYS A 63 -0.56 16.31 18.91
C LYS A 63 -1.14 17.42 18.05
N VAL A 64 -1.88 17.07 17.02
CA VAL A 64 -2.72 18.00 16.25
C VAL A 64 -4.13 17.95 16.82
N LYS A 65 -4.67 19.13 17.16
CA LYS A 65 -5.99 19.24 17.78
C LYS A 65 -6.98 20.03 16.92
N LYS A 66 -8.24 19.57 16.94
CA LYS A 66 -9.43 20.25 16.42
C LYS A 66 -10.35 20.56 17.59
N GLY A 67 -10.28 21.79 18.09
CA GLY A 67 -10.96 22.18 19.33
C GLY A 67 -10.44 21.36 20.52
N LYS A 68 -11.28 20.48 21.08
CA LYS A 68 -10.91 19.57 22.19
C LYS A 68 -10.43 18.19 21.72
N ASN A 69 -10.72 17.82 20.47
CA ASN A 69 -10.40 16.49 19.92
C ASN A 69 -8.95 16.45 19.44
N ILE A 70 -8.34 15.27 19.55
CA ILE A 70 -7.02 14.97 19.00
C ILE A 70 -7.27 14.21 17.70
N GLU A 71 -6.78 14.77 16.60
CA GLU A 71 -7.03 14.24 15.25
C GLU A 71 -5.83 13.43 14.76
N ALA A 72 -4.63 13.87 15.14
CA ALA A 72 -3.40 13.11 14.95
C ALA A 72 -2.50 13.27 16.17
N SER A 73 -1.79 12.21 16.52
CA SER A 73 -0.79 12.23 17.58
C SER A 73 0.37 11.36 17.18
N CYS A 74 1.57 11.86 17.40
CA CYS A 74 2.80 11.17 17.05
C CYS A 74 3.74 11.20 18.25
N THR A 75 4.15 10.03 18.70
CA THR A 75 4.92 9.87 19.94
C THR A 75 6.21 9.14 19.64
N THR A 76 7.29 9.67 20.17
CA THR A 76 8.64 9.10 20.12
C THR A 76 9.01 8.59 21.51
N ILE A 77 9.71 7.46 21.54
CA ILE A 77 10.33 6.90 22.74
C ILE A 77 11.85 6.92 22.59
N PHE A 78 12.56 6.94 23.71
CA PHE A 78 14.00 6.79 23.72
C PHE A 78 14.43 5.35 23.36
N GLY A 79 15.40 5.23 22.44
CA GLY A 79 16.08 3.97 22.14
C GLY A 79 17.49 4.19 21.59
N GLU A 80 18.41 3.27 21.88
CA GLU A 80 19.79 3.32 21.37
C GLU A 80 19.85 3.06 19.86
N CYS A 81 20.60 3.90 19.14
CA CYS A 81 20.56 4.01 17.67
C CYS A 81 21.26 2.91 16.87
N LYS A 82 21.60 1.75 17.47
CA LYS A 82 22.41 0.75 16.76
C LYS A 82 21.74 0.13 15.53
N HIS A 83 20.43 0.34 15.31
CA HIS A 83 19.67 -0.23 14.18
C HIS A 83 18.48 0.64 13.70
N MET A 84 18.65 1.97 13.54
CA MET A 84 17.57 2.83 13.03
C MET A 84 17.57 2.89 11.49
N VAL A 85 16.64 2.16 10.86
CA VAL A 85 16.51 2.05 9.39
C VAL A 85 15.36 2.92 8.85
N SER A 86 14.37 3.28 9.68
CA SER A 86 13.18 4.02 9.26
C SER A 86 12.49 4.75 10.43
N CYS A 87 11.75 5.82 10.13
CA CYS A 87 10.95 6.58 11.10
C CYS A 87 9.72 5.82 11.63
N SER A 88 9.42 4.63 11.09
CA SER A 88 8.30 3.78 11.52
C SER A 88 8.53 3.07 12.86
N SER A 89 9.74 3.12 13.43
CA SER A 89 10.07 2.38 14.66
C SER A 89 9.68 3.10 15.96
N TYR A 90 9.13 4.33 15.90
CA TYR A 90 8.83 5.19 17.07
C TYR A 90 10.04 5.58 17.94
N ILE A 91 11.21 5.03 17.64
CA ILE A 91 12.47 5.31 18.30
C ILE A 91 13.04 6.57 17.66
N ASN A 92 13.13 7.66 18.43
CA ASN A 92 13.66 8.97 18.03
C ASN A 92 12.94 9.69 16.86
N CYS A 93 12.11 9.00 16.09
CA CYS A 93 11.30 9.52 15.00
C CYS A 93 9.93 8.84 15.00
N CYS A 94 8.90 9.61 14.68
CA CYS A 94 7.57 9.09 14.39
C CYS A 94 6.95 9.93 13.26
N GLN A 95 6.18 9.27 12.40
CA GLN A 95 5.33 9.89 11.38
C GLN A 95 3.90 9.37 11.53
N THR A 96 2.92 10.25 11.40
CA THR A 96 1.51 9.88 11.47
C THR A 96 0.72 10.66 10.43
N ARG A 97 0.05 9.95 9.52
CA ARG A 97 -0.81 10.55 8.49
C ARG A 97 -2.01 11.24 9.14
N ILE A 98 -2.37 12.39 8.60
CA ILE A 98 -3.51 13.19 9.03
C ILE A 98 -4.69 12.85 8.10
N GLU A 99 -5.54 11.93 8.55
CA GLU A 99 -6.68 11.42 7.77
C GLU A 99 -7.95 12.26 7.91
N ASP A 100 -7.97 13.22 8.83
CA ASP A 100 -9.11 14.08 9.07
C ASP A 100 -8.94 15.46 8.42
N ALA A 101 -10.06 16.00 7.91
CA ALA A 101 -10.13 17.40 7.51
C ALA A 101 -10.02 18.29 8.75
N LEU A 102 -8.83 18.85 8.94
CA LEU A 102 -8.59 19.82 10.01
C LEU A 102 -9.20 21.16 9.62
N PRO A 103 -9.92 21.83 10.53
CA PRO A 103 -10.48 23.13 10.24
C PRO A 103 -9.37 24.15 10.00
N THR A 104 -9.76 25.32 9.55
CA THR A 104 -8.92 26.52 9.38
C THR A 104 -8.13 26.95 10.63
N HIS A 105 -8.43 26.37 11.80
CA HIS A 105 -7.69 26.61 13.03
C HIS A 105 -7.29 25.28 13.66
N PHE A 106 -6.08 24.81 13.34
CA PHE A 106 -5.44 23.73 14.05
C PHE A 106 -4.17 24.24 14.71
N PHE A 107 -3.79 23.62 15.82
CA PHE A 107 -2.49 23.84 16.42
C PHE A 107 -1.91 22.50 16.77
N PHE A 108 -0.60 22.40 16.70
CA PHE A 108 0.08 21.25 17.25
C PHE A 108 0.91 21.64 18.46
N ARG A 109 0.87 20.79 19.49
CA ARG A 109 1.66 20.98 20.71
C ARG A 109 2.66 19.86 20.82
N LEU A 110 3.90 20.24 21.08
CA LEU A 110 4.94 19.32 21.51
C LEU A 110 4.93 19.28 23.04
N HIS A 111 5.08 18.08 23.59
CA HIS A 111 5.24 17.86 25.03
C HIS A 111 6.18 16.67 25.26
N SER A 112 7.09 16.75 26.23
CA SER A 112 7.88 15.59 26.66
C SER A 112 7.00 14.63 27.46
N VAL A 113 7.01 13.35 27.12
CA VAL A 113 6.20 12.32 27.77
C VAL A 113 6.72 12.00 29.18
N GLN A 114 8.02 12.20 29.44
CA GLN A 114 8.67 11.77 30.68
C GLN A 114 9.46 12.87 31.43
N ASN A 115 9.25 14.16 31.11
CA ASN A 115 9.99 15.28 31.74
C ASN A 115 11.51 15.09 31.75
N ASN A 116 12.06 14.63 30.61
CA ASN A 116 13.48 14.51 30.27
C ASN A 116 14.47 14.64 31.44
N THR A 117 14.61 13.59 32.25
CA THR A 117 15.72 13.48 33.20
C THR A 117 16.99 13.12 32.44
N GLY A 118 17.71 14.14 31.97
CA GLY A 118 19.16 14.14 31.72
C GLY A 118 19.80 12.86 31.15
N LYS A 119 19.27 12.29 30.06
CA LYS A 119 19.97 11.20 29.35
C LYS A 119 21.09 11.81 28.50
N LYS A 120 22.35 11.51 28.85
CA LYS A 120 23.55 11.98 28.13
C LYS A 120 23.61 11.38 26.71
N GLY A 121 23.98 12.19 25.71
CA GLY A 121 24.33 11.69 24.37
C GLY A 121 23.33 12.00 23.23
N PHE A 122 22.35 12.88 23.44
CA PHE A 122 21.37 13.26 22.42
C PHE A 122 21.13 14.78 22.42
N THR A 123 20.56 15.33 21.34
CA THR A 123 20.24 16.77 21.24
C THR A 123 19.29 17.19 22.35
N ASN A 124 19.50 18.39 22.89
CA ASN A 124 18.65 18.92 23.97
C ASN A 124 17.23 19.29 23.50
N CYS A 125 16.94 19.15 22.21
CA CYS A 125 15.73 19.66 21.57
C CYS A 125 14.99 18.55 20.82
N SER A 126 13.67 18.59 20.90
CA SER A 126 12.76 17.80 20.07
C SER A 126 11.96 18.71 19.14
N TYR A 127 11.59 18.19 17.98
CA TYR A 127 10.99 18.95 16.88
C TYR A 127 9.72 18.26 16.40
N ALA A 128 8.80 19.06 15.86
CA ALA A 128 7.64 18.54 15.16
C ALA A 128 7.22 19.50 14.07
N PHE A 129 6.73 18.95 12.97
CA PHE A 129 6.29 19.71 11.80
C PHE A 129 5.29 18.87 11.00
N ILE A 130 4.63 19.52 10.04
CA ILE A 130 3.75 18.86 9.09
C ILE A 130 4.43 18.92 7.72
N ALA A 131 4.45 17.78 7.02
CA ALA A 131 4.94 17.70 5.66
C ALA A 131 3.92 16.96 4.80
N GLU A 132 3.94 17.21 3.49
CA GLU A 132 3.24 16.34 2.54
C GLU A 132 3.72 14.89 2.71
N SER A 133 2.77 13.96 2.65
CA SER A 133 3.03 12.52 2.79
C SER A 133 4.10 12.05 1.80
N GLY A 134 5.14 11.39 2.31
CA GLY A 134 6.24 10.86 1.51
C GLY A 134 7.29 11.89 1.03
N ARG A 135 7.18 13.17 1.39
CA ARG A 135 8.19 14.20 1.02
C ARG A 135 9.32 14.37 2.02
N TYR A 136 9.10 14.03 3.29
CA TYR A 136 10.15 14.03 4.30
C TYR A 136 10.73 12.62 4.39
N ASP A 137 11.98 12.47 3.94
CA ASP A 137 12.75 11.25 4.13
C ASP A 137 13.62 11.39 5.37
N PHE A 138 13.44 10.47 6.31
CA PHE A 138 14.08 10.55 7.61
C PHE A 138 15.51 10.01 7.54
N SER A 139 16.48 10.78 8.01
CA SER A 139 17.84 10.31 8.24
C SER A 139 18.18 10.26 9.73
N SER A 140 18.94 9.25 10.14
CA SER A 140 19.52 9.21 11.50
C SER A 140 20.39 10.45 11.79
N TYR A 141 20.91 11.13 10.77
CA TYR A 141 21.64 12.39 10.92
C TYR A 141 20.76 13.55 11.38
N ASP A 142 19.48 13.55 10.99
CA ASP A 142 18.46 14.53 11.39
C ASP A 142 18.12 14.44 12.86
N VAL A 143 18.79 13.58 13.62
CA VAL A 143 18.58 13.42 15.05
C VAL A 143 19.75 14.00 15.85
N TYR A 144 20.96 13.95 15.29
CA TYR A 144 22.20 14.37 15.94
C TYR A 144 22.60 15.81 15.63
N ASN A 145 22.24 16.32 14.45
CA ASN A 145 22.64 17.66 14.00
C ASN A 145 21.44 18.61 13.83
N LEU A 146 20.42 18.41 14.65
CA LEU A 146 19.22 19.23 14.67
C LEU A 146 19.52 20.65 15.14
N SER A 147 19.63 21.58 14.20
CA SER A 147 19.25 22.97 14.44
C SER A 147 17.96 23.25 13.68
N SER A 148 17.10 24.13 14.20
CA SER A 148 15.88 24.55 13.49
C SER A 148 16.19 25.17 12.13
N GLU A 149 17.38 25.75 11.95
CA GLU A 149 17.86 26.28 10.67
C GLU A 149 18.19 25.19 9.65
N LYS A 150 18.66 24.01 10.09
CA LYS A 150 18.99 22.89 9.21
C LYS A 150 17.79 22.03 8.83
N LEU A 151 16.80 21.90 9.73
CA LEU A 151 15.59 21.15 9.44
C LEU A 151 14.76 21.86 8.35
N GLY A 152 14.84 23.19 8.28
CA GLY A 152 14.10 23.99 7.31
C GLY A 152 12.59 23.91 7.51
N ALA A 153 11.85 24.63 6.67
CA ALA A 153 10.40 24.50 6.62
C ALA A 153 10.02 23.45 5.56
N HIS A 154 9.02 22.63 5.85
CA HIS A 154 8.57 21.58 4.94
C HIS A 154 7.26 21.97 4.27
N GLU A 155 7.08 21.59 3.01
CA GLU A 155 5.82 21.82 2.31
C GLU A 155 4.71 20.98 2.92
N MET A 156 3.63 21.64 3.34
CA MET A 156 2.34 21.02 3.67
C MET A 156 1.32 21.34 2.57
N VAL A 157 0.34 20.46 2.40
CA VAL A 157 -0.74 20.63 1.41
C VAL A 157 -2.02 21.10 2.08
N LEU A 158 -2.56 22.20 1.58
CA LEU A 158 -3.78 22.83 2.06
C LEU A 158 -4.81 22.84 0.93
N ASP A 159 -6.10 22.84 1.27
CA ASP A 159 -7.14 23.12 0.29
C ASP A 159 -7.46 24.60 0.24
N TRP A 160 -7.86 25.11 -0.93
CA TRP A 160 -8.33 26.48 -1.07
C TRP A 160 -9.69 26.55 -1.77
N THR A 161 -10.44 27.61 -1.46
CA THR A 161 -11.76 27.88 -2.06
C THR A 161 -11.92 29.36 -2.39
N VAL A 162 -12.70 29.64 -3.43
CA VAL A 162 -13.14 30.98 -3.79
C VAL A 162 -14.37 31.34 -2.97
N GLY A 163 -14.37 32.54 -2.38
CA GLY A 163 -15.55 33.06 -1.70
C GLY A 163 -15.98 32.22 -0.51
N ASN A 164 -17.09 32.61 0.13
CA ASN A 164 -17.65 31.94 1.31
C ASN A 164 -19.13 31.58 1.06
N THR A 165 -19.44 31.28 -0.19
CA THR A 165 -20.79 31.02 -0.71
C THR A 165 -20.76 29.73 -1.50
N THR A 166 -21.91 29.08 -1.61
CA THR A 166 -22.01 27.89 -2.46
C THR A 166 -21.93 28.25 -3.93
N CYS A 167 -21.73 27.24 -4.78
CA CYS A 167 -21.72 27.38 -6.22
C CYS A 167 -23.05 27.93 -6.74
N GLN A 168 -24.17 27.47 -6.18
CA GLN A 168 -25.51 27.96 -6.53
C GLN A 168 -25.70 29.43 -6.16
N GLU A 169 -25.21 29.85 -5.00
CA GLU A 169 -25.25 31.25 -4.56
C GLU A 169 -24.33 32.13 -5.40
N ALA A 170 -23.11 31.67 -5.69
CA ALA A 170 -22.12 32.41 -6.48
C ALA A 170 -22.62 32.69 -7.90
N LYS A 171 -23.31 31.72 -8.52
CA LYS A 171 -23.92 31.88 -9.86
C LYS A 171 -25.01 32.96 -9.92
N LYS A 172 -25.64 33.30 -8.79
CA LYS A 172 -26.66 34.37 -8.75
C LYS A 172 -26.04 35.76 -8.90
N ASN A 173 -24.76 35.92 -8.58
CA ASN A 173 -24.04 37.18 -8.69
C ASN A 173 -22.98 37.11 -9.78
N ILE A 174 -23.38 37.45 -11.01
CA ILE A 174 -22.54 37.33 -12.22
C ILE A 174 -21.24 38.14 -12.10
N SER A 175 -21.24 39.27 -11.39
CA SER A 175 -20.05 40.14 -11.28
C SER A 175 -18.96 39.56 -10.36
N SER A 176 -19.34 38.79 -9.34
CA SER A 176 -18.40 38.15 -8.41
C SER A 176 -18.11 36.68 -8.75
N TYR A 177 -18.85 36.10 -9.69
CA TYR A 177 -18.63 34.73 -10.15
C TYR A 177 -17.33 34.60 -10.97
N LEU A 178 -16.41 33.75 -10.49
CA LEU A 178 -15.07 33.67 -11.07
C LEU A 178 -14.91 32.61 -12.16
N CYS A 179 -15.74 31.56 -12.20
CA CYS A 179 -15.60 30.51 -13.22
C CYS A 179 -15.95 31.07 -14.62
N LYS A 180 -15.12 30.76 -15.61
CA LYS A 180 -15.25 31.27 -16.99
C LYS A 180 -15.86 30.22 -17.93
N GLU A 181 -15.95 30.56 -19.21
CA GLU A 181 -16.50 29.68 -20.24
C GLU A 181 -15.80 28.33 -20.27
N HIS A 182 -16.54 27.29 -20.66
CA HIS A 182 -16.07 25.90 -20.65
C HIS A 182 -15.57 25.40 -19.29
N SER A 183 -16.07 25.97 -18.18
CA SER A 183 -15.77 25.50 -16.82
C SER A 183 -17.03 25.20 -16.01
N LYS A 184 -16.90 24.26 -15.08
CA LYS A 184 -17.93 23.85 -14.12
C LYS A 184 -17.49 24.28 -12.72
N CYS A 185 -18.48 24.57 -11.90
CA CYS A 185 -18.28 25.01 -10.53
C CYS A 185 -18.74 23.91 -9.57
N PHE A 186 -17.98 23.71 -8.49
CA PHE A 186 -18.23 22.70 -7.48
C PHE A 186 -17.97 23.25 -6.08
N ASP A 187 -18.79 22.80 -5.13
CA ASP A 187 -18.68 23.17 -3.72
C ASP A 187 -17.57 22.37 -3.03
N SER A 188 -16.91 22.99 -2.05
CA SER A 188 -15.98 22.27 -1.18
C SER A 188 -16.72 21.56 -0.06
N ASN A 189 -16.30 20.32 0.22
CA ASN A 189 -16.91 19.50 1.27
C ASN A 189 -16.46 19.90 2.69
N TYR A 190 -15.36 20.63 2.82
CA TYR A 190 -14.70 20.87 4.12
C TYR A 190 -14.79 22.32 4.59
N VAL A 191 -14.80 23.27 3.66
CA VAL A 191 -14.89 24.70 3.95
C VAL A 191 -15.83 25.35 2.97
N LYS A 192 -16.69 26.25 3.47
CA LYS A 192 -17.65 26.96 2.64
C LYS A 192 -16.94 27.81 1.59
N GLY A 193 -17.38 27.70 0.34
CA GLY A 193 -16.76 28.28 -0.83
C GLY A 193 -16.83 27.31 -2.01
N TYR A 194 -16.44 27.79 -3.20
CA TYR A 194 -16.50 27.01 -4.43
C TYR A 194 -15.17 27.02 -5.18
N ARG A 195 -15.02 26.05 -6.09
CA ARG A 195 -13.91 25.98 -7.04
C ARG A 195 -14.46 25.86 -8.47
N CYS A 196 -13.59 26.15 -9.43
CA CYS A 196 -13.88 26.03 -10.85
C CYS A 196 -12.96 24.96 -11.43
N ASN A 197 -13.48 24.06 -12.23
CA ASN A 197 -12.69 23.13 -13.03
C ASN A 197 -13.07 23.27 -14.50
N CYS A 198 -12.15 23.04 -15.42
CA CYS A 198 -12.54 22.96 -16.82
C CYS A 198 -13.56 21.82 -17.01
N SER A 199 -14.48 22.03 -17.96
CA SER A 199 -15.47 21.03 -18.31
C SER A 199 -14.79 19.83 -18.97
N ASP A 200 -15.48 18.68 -18.99
CA ASP A 200 -14.97 17.48 -19.66
C ASP A 200 -14.60 17.80 -21.12
N GLY A 201 -13.42 17.35 -21.56
CA GLY A 201 -12.85 17.69 -22.87
C GLY A 201 -12.09 19.02 -22.93
N PHE A 202 -11.97 19.76 -21.82
CA PHE A 202 -11.20 21.00 -21.76
C PHE A 202 -10.10 20.94 -20.69
N GLN A 203 -9.01 21.67 -20.90
CA GLN A 203 -7.89 21.80 -19.95
C GLN A 203 -7.40 23.24 -19.86
N GLY A 204 -6.73 23.59 -18.77
CA GLY A 204 -6.13 24.91 -18.56
C GLY A 204 -6.66 25.60 -17.32
N ASN A 205 -6.78 26.93 -17.36
CA ASN A 205 -7.14 27.74 -16.19
C ASN A 205 -8.62 28.19 -16.24
N PRO A 206 -9.52 27.63 -15.41
CA PRO A 206 -10.95 27.93 -15.46
C PRO A 206 -11.33 29.32 -14.92
N TYR A 207 -10.36 30.08 -14.39
CA TYR A 207 -10.56 31.42 -13.86
C TYR A 207 -10.23 32.53 -14.87
N LEU A 208 -9.54 32.18 -15.97
CA LEU A 208 -9.15 33.11 -17.04
C LEU A 208 -10.13 33.06 -18.22
N ARG A 209 -10.35 34.20 -18.88
CA ARG A 209 -11.08 34.22 -20.15
C ARG A 209 -10.29 33.43 -21.19
N ASN A 210 -10.96 32.55 -21.93
CA ASN A 210 -10.32 31.58 -22.85
C ASN A 210 -9.26 30.69 -22.16
N GLY A 211 -9.36 30.53 -20.84
CA GLY A 211 -8.38 29.77 -20.06
C GLY A 211 -8.60 28.26 -20.13
N CYS A 212 -9.85 27.80 -20.28
CA CYS A 212 -10.16 26.42 -20.62
C CYS A 212 -10.15 26.25 -22.13
N GLN A 213 -9.17 25.49 -22.63
CA GLN A 213 -8.97 25.20 -24.04
C GLN A 213 -9.37 23.76 -24.34
N ASP A 214 -9.93 23.56 -25.53
CA ASP A 214 -10.30 22.26 -26.04
C ASP A 214 -9.09 21.31 -26.03
N VAL A 215 -9.30 20.11 -25.53
CA VAL A 215 -8.30 19.05 -25.57
C VAL A 215 -8.45 18.32 -26.89
N ASN A 216 -7.46 18.45 -27.78
CA ASN A 216 -7.45 17.64 -28.98
C ASN A 216 -7.05 16.18 -28.64
N GLU A 217 -8.04 15.31 -28.42
CA GLU A 217 -7.75 13.92 -28.10
C GLU A 217 -7.10 13.18 -29.27
N CYS A 218 -7.31 13.62 -30.52
CA CYS A 218 -6.74 12.99 -31.71
C CYS A 218 -5.22 13.17 -31.83
N GLU A 219 -4.66 14.23 -31.23
CA GLU A 219 -3.21 14.46 -31.15
C GLU A 219 -2.56 13.79 -29.94
N ARG A 220 -3.38 13.17 -29.07
CA ARG A 220 -2.96 12.42 -27.90
C ARG A 220 -3.30 10.94 -28.07
N GLN A 221 -3.00 10.15 -27.05
CA GLN A 221 -3.49 8.78 -26.99
C GLN A 221 -5.02 8.80 -26.89
N ASN A 222 -5.69 8.31 -27.93
CA ASN A 222 -7.14 8.24 -28.02
C ASN A 222 -7.64 6.79 -28.12
N ASP A 223 -8.94 6.66 -27.93
CA ASP A 223 -9.62 5.37 -27.93
C ASP A 223 -10.10 4.96 -29.33
N CYS A 224 -9.77 5.70 -30.40
CA CYS A 224 -10.25 5.38 -31.75
C CYS A 224 -9.55 4.16 -32.35
N ILE A 225 -10.30 3.39 -33.15
CA ILE A 225 -9.76 2.22 -33.85
C ILE A 225 -9.22 2.58 -35.24
N HIS A 226 -9.93 3.42 -35.99
CA HIS A 226 -9.57 3.72 -37.39
C HIS A 226 -9.19 5.19 -37.59
N GLY A 227 -10.17 6.09 -37.56
CA GLY A 227 -9.96 7.53 -37.74
C GLY A 227 -10.45 8.30 -36.52
N CYS A 228 -9.87 9.47 -36.29
CA CYS A 228 -10.26 10.39 -35.22
C CYS A 228 -10.51 11.78 -35.81
N THR A 229 -11.59 12.42 -35.38
CA THR A 229 -11.91 13.81 -35.71
C THR A 229 -12.18 14.56 -34.42
N ASN A 230 -11.33 15.55 -34.14
CA ASN A 230 -11.49 16.40 -32.97
C ASN A 230 -12.73 17.28 -33.13
N THR A 231 -13.44 17.50 -32.03
CA THR A 231 -14.62 18.35 -31.96
C THR A 231 -14.55 19.18 -30.68
N ASN A 232 -15.21 20.33 -30.61
CA ASN A 232 -15.12 21.16 -29.42
C ASN A 232 -15.69 20.44 -28.17
N GLY A 233 -14.83 20.14 -27.20
CA GLY A 233 -15.09 19.40 -25.97
C GLY A 233 -15.13 17.87 -26.12
N SER A 234 -14.78 17.30 -27.28
CA SER A 234 -14.83 15.84 -27.50
C SER A 234 -14.15 15.39 -28.80
N TYR A 235 -14.22 14.11 -29.12
CA TYR A 235 -13.77 13.58 -30.40
C TYR A 235 -14.69 12.49 -30.92
N LYS A 236 -14.73 12.35 -32.25
CA LYS A 236 -15.48 11.32 -32.96
C LYS A 236 -14.52 10.33 -33.61
N CYS A 237 -14.82 9.04 -33.47
CA CYS A 237 -14.07 8.01 -34.17
C CYS A 237 -14.82 7.56 -35.43
N ALA A 238 -14.07 7.26 -36.48
CA ALA A 238 -14.60 6.73 -37.72
C ALA A 238 -14.74 5.21 -37.66
N CYS A 239 -15.76 4.68 -38.35
CA CYS A 239 -15.90 3.26 -38.64
C CYS A 239 -15.58 2.95 -40.10
N PRO A 240 -15.02 1.75 -40.38
CA PRO A 240 -14.77 1.31 -41.75
C PRO A 240 -16.09 1.11 -42.50
N PHE A 241 -16.01 1.10 -43.83
CA PHE A 241 -17.18 0.99 -44.70
C PHE A 241 -18.04 -0.24 -44.35
N GLY A 242 -19.36 -0.05 -44.25
CA GLY A 242 -20.31 -1.10 -43.89
C GLY A 242 -20.41 -1.39 -42.39
N HIS A 243 -19.71 -0.64 -41.52
CA HIS A 243 -19.82 -0.79 -40.07
C HIS A 243 -20.54 0.40 -39.40
N LYS A 244 -21.18 0.15 -38.26
CA LYS A 244 -21.85 1.15 -37.41
C LYS A 244 -21.38 1.04 -35.95
N GLY A 245 -21.36 2.17 -35.26
CA GLY A 245 -21.00 2.28 -33.84
C GLY A 245 -20.24 3.56 -33.55
N ASP A 246 -19.69 3.69 -32.35
CA ASP A 246 -18.94 4.88 -31.91
C ASP A 246 -17.46 4.90 -32.33
N GLY A 247 -16.94 3.81 -32.92
CA GLY A 247 -15.56 3.69 -33.36
C GLY A 247 -14.50 3.65 -32.26
N LYS A 248 -14.92 3.55 -30.99
CA LYS A 248 -14.07 3.52 -29.80
C LYS A 248 -13.72 2.09 -29.39
N ARG A 249 -12.52 1.85 -28.85
CA ARG A 249 -12.11 0.51 -28.34
C ARG A 249 -12.85 0.15 -27.06
N HIS A 250 -13.06 1.13 -26.18
CA HIS A 250 -13.82 1.05 -24.94
C HIS A 250 -15.18 1.74 -25.11
N GLY A 251 -15.96 1.24 -26.06
CA GLY A 251 -17.30 1.72 -26.36
C GLY A 251 -18.13 0.64 -27.08
N THR A 252 -19.08 1.08 -27.89
CA THR A 252 -19.92 0.22 -28.74
C THR A 252 -19.15 -0.44 -29.88
N ARG A 253 -17.95 0.08 -30.24
CA ARG A 253 -17.07 -0.42 -31.31
C ARG A 253 -17.76 -0.40 -32.68
N CYS A 254 -16.98 -0.62 -33.73
CA CYS A 254 -17.53 -0.76 -35.08
C CYS A 254 -18.08 -2.18 -35.30
N THR A 255 -19.38 -2.30 -35.49
CA THR A 255 -20.06 -3.56 -35.79
C THR A 255 -20.48 -3.62 -37.27
N TYR A 256 -20.24 -4.75 -37.94
CA TYR A 256 -20.60 -4.90 -39.35
C TYR A 256 -22.12 -4.89 -39.50
N SER A 257 -22.61 -3.99 -40.34
CA SER A 257 -24.01 -3.80 -40.71
C SER A 257 -24.22 -4.35 -42.12
N GLY A 258 -23.81 -5.59 -42.39
CA GLY A 258 -24.17 -6.29 -43.61
C GLY A 258 -25.59 -6.82 -43.54
N GLY A 259 -26.35 -6.60 -44.61
CA GLY A 259 -27.77 -7.00 -44.71
C GLY A 259 -28.02 -8.44 -44.27
N SER A 260 -29.07 -8.61 -43.47
CA SER A 260 -29.53 -9.88 -42.93
C SER A 260 -29.78 -10.92 -44.03
N ILE A 261 -28.95 -11.96 -44.11
CA ILE A 261 -29.30 -13.25 -44.67
C ILE A 261 -28.55 -14.33 -43.87
N ILE A 262 -29.30 -15.19 -43.16
CA ILE A 262 -29.29 -16.66 -43.30
C ILE A 262 -30.27 -17.23 -42.26
N SER A 263 -31.39 -17.65 -42.81
CA SER A 263 -32.33 -18.63 -42.28
C SER A 263 -31.67 -20.02 -42.14
N VAL A 264 -31.95 -20.71 -41.02
CA VAL A 264 -31.92 -22.19 -40.80
C VAL A 264 -30.60 -22.90 -40.38
N SER A 265 -29.39 -22.34 -40.45
CA SER A 265 -28.17 -23.15 -40.14
C SER A 265 -27.81 -23.35 -38.64
N ALA A 266 -28.42 -22.61 -37.71
CA ALA A 266 -27.98 -22.60 -36.30
C ALA A 266 -28.38 -23.84 -35.49
N ALA A 267 -29.53 -24.48 -35.80
CA ALA A 267 -30.03 -25.61 -35.02
C ALA A 267 -29.16 -26.88 -35.19
N SER A 268 -28.66 -27.12 -36.41
CA SER A 268 -27.84 -28.28 -36.74
C SER A 268 -26.43 -28.20 -36.15
N LEU A 269 -25.86 -26.99 -36.06
CA LEU A 269 -24.55 -26.75 -35.44
C LEU A 269 -24.61 -26.95 -33.92
N LEU A 270 -25.67 -26.51 -33.25
CA LEU A 270 -25.85 -26.69 -31.81
C LEU A 270 -25.95 -28.17 -31.41
N LEU A 271 -26.67 -29.00 -32.18
CA LEU A 271 -26.81 -30.42 -31.88
C LEU A 271 -25.47 -31.17 -32.02
N SER A 272 -24.69 -30.83 -33.05
CA SER A 272 -23.36 -31.42 -33.28
C SER A 272 -22.34 -31.03 -32.20
N LEU A 273 -22.39 -29.79 -31.70
CA LEU A 273 -21.53 -29.30 -30.61
C LEU A 273 -21.86 -29.97 -29.26
N ILE A 274 -23.13 -30.28 -28.99
CA ILE A 274 -23.55 -30.98 -27.76
C ILE A 274 -23.06 -32.44 -27.77
N LEU A 275 -23.18 -33.14 -28.90
CA LEU A 275 -22.69 -34.53 -29.04
C LEU A 275 -21.16 -34.61 -28.98
N PHE A 276 -20.44 -33.71 -29.68
CA PHE A 276 -18.99 -33.66 -29.66
C PHE A 276 -18.44 -33.24 -28.28
N GLY A 277 -19.11 -32.28 -27.62
CA GLY A 277 -18.81 -31.86 -26.25
C GLY A 277 -19.02 -32.98 -25.22
N GLY A 278 -20.05 -33.81 -25.39
CA GLY A 278 -20.32 -34.98 -24.54
C GLY A 278 -19.22 -36.04 -24.62
N LEU A 279 -18.74 -36.36 -25.83
CA LEU A 279 -17.65 -37.31 -26.04
C LEU A 279 -16.31 -36.78 -25.51
N LYS A 280 -15.98 -35.50 -25.74
CA LYS A 280 -14.75 -34.87 -25.22
C LYS A 280 -14.72 -34.83 -23.69
N ARG A 281 -15.85 -34.55 -23.03
CA ARG A 281 -15.97 -34.59 -21.56
C ARG A 281 -15.74 -35.99 -20.98
N ARG A 282 -16.24 -37.04 -21.65
CA ARG A 282 -15.97 -38.43 -21.27
C ARG A 282 -14.48 -38.79 -21.42
N GLN A 283 -13.82 -38.31 -22.46
CA GLN A 283 -12.38 -38.50 -22.68
C GLN A 283 -11.54 -37.82 -21.58
N ILE A 284 -11.88 -36.58 -21.21
CA ILE A 284 -11.17 -35.82 -20.16
C ILE A 284 -11.31 -36.48 -18.79
N LYS A 285 -12.50 -37.00 -18.44
CA LYS A 285 -12.70 -37.73 -17.18
C LYS A 285 -11.84 -39.00 -17.11
N LYS A 286 -11.80 -39.79 -18.19
CA LYS A 286 -10.94 -40.99 -18.28
C LYS A 286 -9.44 -40.64 -18.21
N ASN A 287 -9.00 -39.56 -18.84
CA ASN A 287 -7.59 -39.14 -18.80
C ASN A 287 -7.18 -38.58 -17.43
N ARG A 288 -8.07 -37.86 -16.72
CA ARG A 288 -7.84 -37.42 -15.34
C ARG A 288 -7.65 -38.60 -14.39
N GLU A 289 -8.46 -39.64 -14.49
CA GLU A 289 -8.32 -40.85 -13.66
C GLU A 289 -7.02 -41.61 -13.95
N LYS A 290 -6.60 -41.68 -15.23
CA LYS A 290 -5.31 -42.26 -15.61
C LYS A 290 -4.13 -41.45 -15.06
N LEU A 291 -4.17 -40.11 -15.16
CA LEU A 291 -3.14 -39.23 -14.59
C LEU A 291 -3.10 -39.28 -13.06
N PHE A 292 -4.27 -39.37 -12.40
CA PHE A 292 -4.36 -39.53 -10.95
C PHE A 292 -3.66 -40.80 -10.47
N LYS A 293 -3.82 -41.92 -11.18
CA LYS A 293 -3.11 -43.18 -10.88
C LYS A 293 -1.61 -43.08 -11.18
N LYS A 294 -1.24 -42.46 -12.30
CA LYS A 294 0.16 -42.36 -12.76
C LYS A 294 1.01 -41.40 -11.91
N ASN A 295 0.39 -40.35 -11.35
CA ASN A 295 1.06 -39.37 -10.49
C ASN A 295 1.00 -39.72 -8.99
N GLY A 296 0.72 -40.99 -8.64
CA GLY A 296 0.76 -41.46 -7.25
C GLY A 296 -0.43 -41.04 -6.38
N GLY A 297 -1.58 -40.70 -6.95
CA GLY A 297 -2.79 -40.29 -6.20
C GLY A 297 -3.30 -41.35 -5.21
N LEU A 298 -2.95 -42.62 -5.42
CA LEU A 298 -3.21 -43.73 -4.48
C LEU A 298 -2.35 -43.65 -3.21
N ILE A 299 -1.14 -43.08 -3.30
CA ILE A 299 -0.26 -42.84 -2.15
C ILE A 299 -0.84 -41.71 -1.30
N LEU A 300 -1.34 -40.65 -1.93
CA LEU A 300 -2.03 -39.54 -1.24
C LEU A 300 -3.28 -40.03 -0.49
N GLN A 301 -4.09 -40.90 -1.10
CA GLN A 301 -5.23 -41.52 -0.42
C GLN A 301 -4.81 -42.38 0.77
N LYS A 302 -3.73 -43.16 0.65
CA LYS A 302 -3.20 -43.98 1.73
C LYS A 302 -2.69 -43.13 2.89
N LEU A 303 -1.95 -42.05 2.60
CA LEU A 303 -1.44 -41.10 3.59
C LEU A 303 -2.56 -40.34 4.31
N LEU A 304 -3.63 -39.93 3.60
CA LEU A 304 -4.80 -39.29 4.20
C LEU A 304 -5.62 -40.26 5.08
N PHE A 305 -5.59 -41.56 4.76
CA PHE A 305 -6.23 -42.59 5.57
C PHE A 305 -5.40 -42.97 6.80
N GLU A 306 -4.07 -43.03 6.67
CA GLU A 306 -3.15 -43.28 7.78
C GLU A 306 -3.08 -42.08 8.73
N SER A 307 -3.09 -40.84 8.22
CA SER A 307 -3.06 -39.63 9.06
C SER A 307 -4.33 -39.45 9.91
N LYS A 308 -5.45 -40.06 9.52
CA LYS A 308 -6.69 -40.06 10.32
C LYS A 308 -6.65 -41.03 11.50
N ARG A 309 -5.71 -41.98 11.54
CA ARG A 309 -5.66 -43.05 12.55
C ARG A 309 -4.60 -42.83 13.64
N SER A 310 -3.65 -41.91 13.44
CA SER A 310 -2.67 -41.51 14.47
C SER A 310 -3.04 -40.14 15.04
N SER A 311 -3.53 -40.13 16.29
CA SER A 311 -3.88 -38.93 17.05
C SER A 311 -2.62 -38.19 17.52
N GLN A 312 -1.90 -37.54 16.60
CA GLN A 312 -0.85 -36.55 16.90
C GLN A 312 -0.43 -35.79 15.63
N THR A 313 -1.37 -35.18 14.93
CA THR A 313 -1.03 -34.06 14.05
C THR A 313 -1.09 -32.79 14.87
N ALA A 314 0.05 -32.14 15.04
CA ALA A 314 0.09 -30.74 15.45
C ALA A 314 -0.92 -29.97 14.60
N LYS A 315 -1.92 -29.37 15.26
CA LYS A 315 -2.75 -28.32 14.65
C LYS A 315 -1.81 -27.15 14.34
N ILE A 316 -1.14 -27.21 13.20
CA ILE A 316 -0.64 -26.01 12.56
C ILE A 316 -1.91 -25.26 12.15
N PHE A 317 -2.04 -24.01 12.58
CA PHE A 317 -3.22 -23.12 12.50
C PHE A 317 -4.23 -23.25 13.66
N PRO A 318 -4.00 -22.59 14.81
CA PRO A 318 -5.03 -21.74 15.37
C PRO A 318 -5.10 -20.42 14.57
N ALA A 319 -6.29 -19.85 14.47
CA ALA A 319 -6.65 -18.59 13.82
C ALA A 319 -6.78 -18.60 12.28
N ARG A 320 -8.03 -18.38 11.84
CA ARG A 320 -8.32 -17.75 10.55
C ARG A 320 -7.70 -16.36 10.58
N VAL A 321 -6.75 -16.07 9.69
CA VAL A 321 -6.25 -14.71 9.49
C VAL A 321 -7.26 -13.98 8.62
N TYR A 322 -8.20 -13.30 9.28
CA TYR A 322 -8.92 -12.18 8.69
C TYR A 322 -8.24 -10.91 9.23
N SER A 323 -7.52 -10.18 8.37
CA SER A 323 -7.21 -8.76 8.64
C SER A 323 -8.40 -7.92 8.19
N HIS A 324 -8.70 -6.86 8.94
CA HIS A 324 -9.86 -6.00 8.73
C HIS A 324 -9.55 -4.78 7.84
N ASP A 325 -8.34 -4.66 7.26
CA ASP A 325 -7.87 -3.46 6.55
C ASP A 325 -7.34 -3.66 5.11
N GLY A 326 -7.41 -4.87 4.54
CA GLY A 326 -7.39 -5.08 3.09
C GLY A 326 -6.12 -4.71 2.31
N THR A 327 -5.00 -4.37 2.94
CA THR A 327 -3.77 -3.95 2.23
C THR A 327 -2.76 -5.07 1.97
N GLU A 328 -2.91 -6.24 2.62
CA GLU A 328 -2.13 -7.46 2.33
C GLU A 328 -3.00 -8.66 1.91
N SER A 329 -4.30 -8.46 1.62
CA SER A 329 -5.23 -9.55 1.30
C SER A 329 -5.13 -10.09 -0.14
N GLU A 330 -4.25 -9.55 -0.99
CA GLU A 330 -4.06 -10.05 -2.36
C GLU A 330 -2.93 -11.09 -2.49
N LEU A 331 -2.07 -11.23 -1.49
CA LEU A 331 -0.95 -12.18 -1.53
C LEU A 331 -1.32 -13.40 -0.69
N GLY A 332 -1.95 -14.39 -1.33
CA GLY A 332 -2.31 -15.64 -0.65
C GLY A 332 -1.12 -16.26 0.11
N LEU A 333 -1.38 -17.08 1.13
CA LEU A 333 -0.38 -17.64 2.06
C LEU A 333 0.91 -18.16 1.40
N ALA A 334 0.80 -18.73 0.20
CA ALA A 334 1.93 -19.20 -0.59
C ALA A 334 2.88 -18.05 -1.01
N ILE A 335 2.34 -16.91 -1.41
CA ILE A 335 3.12 -15.75 -1.85
C ILE A 335 3.79 -15.07 -0.66
N TYR A 336 3.08 -14.92 0.46
CA TYR A 336 3.66 -14.42 1.71
C TYR A 336 4.83 -15.29 2.20
N PHE A 337 4.67 -16.63 2.14
CA PHE A 337 5.73 -17.59 2.47
C PHE A 337 6.95 -17.45 1.54
N VAL A 338 6.74 -17.35 0.22
CA VAL A 338 7.83 -17.22 -0.76
C VAL A 338 8.60 -15.91 -0.56
N SER A 339 7.89 -14.80 -0.36
CA SER A 339 8.48 -13.48 -0.10
C SER A 339 9.34 -13.51 1.17
N SER A 340 8.80 -14.08 2.26
CA SER A 340 9.53 -14.20 3.54
C SER A 340 10.82 -15.03 3.41
N LEU A 341 10.83 -16.05 2.55
CA LEU A 341 12.00 -16.88 2.27
C LEU A 341 13.07 -16.13 1.47
N GLU A 342 12.67 -15.30 0.50
CA GLU A 342 13.59 -14.48 -0.32
C GLU A 342 14.23 -13.33 0.46
N MET A 343 13.47 -12.75 1.39
CA MET A 343 13.96 -11.68 2.28
C MET A 343 14.81 -12.20 3.45
N GLY A 344 14.95 -13.52 3.61
CA GLY A 344 15.75 -14.13 4.68
C GLY A 344 15.06 -14.18 6.06
N CYS A 345 13.78 -13.81 6.14
CA CYS A 345 12.99 -13.76 7.39
C CYS A 345 12.25 -15.06 7.71
N LEU A 346 12.69 -16.21 7.18
CA LEU A 346 11.98 -17.49 7.33
C LEU A 346 11.69 -17.86 8.80
N ILE A 347 12.59 -17.54 9.74
CA ILE A 347 12.44 -17.87 11.17
C ILE A 347 11.24 -17.14 11.79
N GLU A 348 10.84 -15.98 11.26
CA GLU A 348 9.77 -15.15 11.83
C GLU A 348 8.39 -15.75 11.56
N VAL A 349 8.23 -16.47 10.44
CA VAL A 349 6.95 -17.08 10.02
C VAL A 349 6.75 -18.52 10.50
N LEU A 350 7.77 -19.15 11.11
CA LEU A 350 7.67 -20.52 11.62
C LEU A 350 6.94 -20.59 12.95
N ASP A 351 6.19 -21.67 13.17
CA ASP A 351 5.57 -21.97 14.46
C ASP A 351 6.63 -22.18 15.54
N ALA A 352 6.36 -21.70 16.76
CA ALA A 352 7.30 -21.76 17.88
C ALA A 352 7.82 -23.18 18.17
N LYS A 353 7.01 -24.22 17.92
CA LYS A 353 7.44 -25.62 18.08
C LYS A 353 8.48 -26.04 17.04
N VAL A 354 8.36 -25.53 15.82
CA VAL A 354 9.32 -25.81 14.73
C VAL A 354 10.65 -25.10 14.97
N LYS A 355 10.64 -23.96 15.69
CA LYS A 355 11.86 -23.23 16.08
C LYS A 355 12.72 -23.96 17.13
N GLN A 356 12.11 -24.79 17.97
CA GLN A 356 12.82 -25.54 19.03
C GLN A 356 13.42 -26.87 18.54
N ASP A 357 12.87 -27.48 17.49
CA ASP A 357 13.10 -28.89 17.16
C ASP A 357 14.02 -29.17 15.96
N VAL A 358 14.65 -28.18 15.33
CA VAL A 358 15.40 -28.44 14.07
C VAL A 358 16.71 -27.64 13.95
N VAL A 359 17.78 -28.35 13.56
CA VAL A 359 19.05 -27.76 13.11
C VAL A 359 18.80 -26.82 11.93
N ASP A 360 19.18 -25.54 12.04
CA ASP A 360 18.88 -24.43 11.10
C ASP A 360 19.05 -24.77 9.60
N GLY A 361 19.96 -25.69 9.26
CA GLY A 361 20.20 -26.18 7.89
C GLY A 361 19.08 -27.02 7.28
N HIS A 362 18.31 -27.79 8.05
CA HIS A 362 17.23 -28.64 7.51
C HIS A 362 15.95 -27.86 7.25
N ILE A 363 15.64 -26.87 8.09
CA ILE A 363 14.52 -25.93 7.88
C ILE A 363 14.65 -25.26 6.52
N LYS A 364 15.83 -24.73 6.20
CA LYS A 364 16.10 -24.06 4.92
C LYS A 364 15.90 -24.98 3.71
N LYS A 365 16.31 -26.25 3.81
CA LYS A 365 16.11 -27.24 2.74
C LYS A 365 14.63 -27.54 2.52
N ILE A 366 13.87 -27.77 3.59
CA ILE A 366 12.42 -28.03 3.51
C ILE A 366 11.69 -26.81 2.96
N ALA A 367 12.04 -25.61 3.42
CA ALA A 367 11.41 -24.37 2.96
C ALA A 367 11.68 -24.10 1.47
N LYS A 368 12.89 -24.40 0.99
CA LYS A 368 13.23 -24.31 -0.44
C LYS A 368 12.40 -25.30 -1.28
N LEU A 369 12.28 -26.55 -0.83
CA LEU A 369 11.44 -27.54 -1.50
C LEU A 369 9.96 -27.13 -1.51
N ALA A 370 9.48 -26.54 -0.41
CA ALA A 370 8.12 -26.00 -0.34
C ALA A 370 7.91 -24.81 -1.31
N LYS A 371 8.89 -23.91 -1.45
CA LYS A 371 8.87 -22.81 -2.44
C LYS A 371 8.70 -23.34 -3.87
N GLU A 372 9.48 -24.36 -4.24
CA GLU A 372 9.36 -24.99 -5.58
C GLU A 372 7.97 -25.61 -5.81
N CYS A 373 7.34 -26.14 -4.76
CA CYS A 373 6.00 -26.75 -4.85
C CYS A 373 4.87 -25.72 -5.07
N VAL A 374 5.05 -24.48 -4.60
CA VAL A 374 4.04 -23.42 -4.68
C VAL A 374 4.24 -22.46 -5.86
N GLU A 375 5.16 -22.78 -6.77
CA GLU A 375 5.43 -21.98 -7.97
C GLU A 375 4.17 -21.67 -8.78
N ILE A 376 4.05 -20.44 -9.28
CA ILE A 376 2.85 -19.98 -9.99
C ILE A 376 2.72 -20.73 -11.32
N GLU A 377 3.84 -20.90 -12.03
CA GLU A 377 3.89 -21.67 -13.28
C GLU A 377 3.94 -23.17 -13.00
N GLY A 378 2.84 -23.88 -13.32
CA GLY A 378 2.73 -25.32 -13.05
C GLY A 378 3.79 -26.22 -13.72
N LYS A 379 4.43 -25.75 -14.80
CA LYS A 379 5.55 -26.44 -15.48
C LYS A 379 6.86 -26.44 -14.67
N ASN A 380 7.03 -25.48 -13.76
CA ASN A 380 8.23 -25.34 -12.93
C ASN A 380 8.12 -26.11 -11.61
N ARG A 381 6.92 -26.61 -11.27
CA ARG A 381 6.68 -27.39 -10.04
C ARG A 381 7.33 -28.78 -10.14
N PRO A 382 8.00 -29.25 -9.07
CA PRO A 382 8.55 -30.59 -9.04
C PRO A 382 7.44 -31.63 -9.03
N ASN A 383 7.71 -32.81 -9.59
CA ASN A 383 6.79 -33.93 -9.48
C ASN A 383 6.82 -34.54 -8.06
N MET A 384 5.72 -35.16 -7.63
CA MET A 384 5.61 -35.73 -6.28
C MET A 384 6.60 -36.86 -5.98
N LYS A 385 7.16 -37.52 -7.00
CA LYS A 385 8.21 -38.54 -6.81
C LYS A 385 9.51 -37.87 -6.35
N ARG A 386 9.93 -36.79 -7.04
CA ARG A 386 11.08 -35.96 -6.67
C ARG A 386 10.91 -35.36 -5.26
N VAL A 387 9.74 -34.78 -4.98
CA VAL A 387 9.44 -34.22 -3.64
C VAL A 387 9.58 -35.28 -2.55
N LYS A 388 9.05 -36.49 -2.79
CA LYS A 388 9.15 -37.60 -1.84
C LYS A 388 10.60 -38.06 -1.64
N ASP A 389 11.39 -38.13 -2.70
CA ASP A 389 12.79 -38.57 -2.64
C ASP A 389 13.66 -37.54 -1.90
N GLU A 390 13.48 -36.24 -2.17
CA GLU A 390 14.19 -35.15 -1.46
C GLU A 390 13.80 -35.08 0.03
N LEU A 391 12.51 -35.26 0.38
CA LEU A 391 12.08 -35.31 1.77
C LEU A 391 12.66 -36.52 2.53
N LYS A 392 12.81 -37.66 1.85
CA LYS A 392 13.47 -38.83 2.44
C LYS A 392 14.93 -38.56 2.73
N GLU A 393 15.64 -37.95 1.80
CA GLU A 393 17.06 -37.58 1.96
C GLU A 393 17.24 -36.59 3.14
N ILE A 394 16.37 -35.58 3.24
CA ILE A 394 16.37 -34.64 4.37
C ILE A 394 16.12 -35.38 5.70
N ASN A 395 15.15 -36.30 5.73
CA ASN A 395 14.83 -37.07 6.93
C ASN A 395 15.95 -38.04 7.35
N GLU A 396 16.61 -38.70 6.38
CA GLU A 396 17.78 -39.55 6.65
C GLU A 396 18.98 -38.74 7.15
N SER A 397 19.18 -37.53 6.64
CA SER A 397 20.18 -36.57 7.14
C SER A 397 19.87 -36.11 8.56
N TYR A 398 18.59 -35.86 8.87
CA TYR A 398 18.13 -35.49 10.21
C TYR A 398 18.41 -36.61 11.23
N LEU A 399 18.08 -37.85 10.88
CA LEU A 399 18.32 -39.01 11.74
C LEU A 399 19.82 -39.27 11.97
N LYS A 400 20.68 -39.10 10.95
CA LYS A 400 22.14 -39.21 11.12
C LYS A 400 22.73 -38.11 12.01
N GLY A 401 22.25 -36.86 11.88
CA GLY A 401 22.70 -35.74 12.70
C GLY A 401 22.33 -35.89 14.18
N SER A 402 21.13 -36.37 14.49
CA SER A 402 20.67 -36.62 15.87
C SER A 402 21.37 -37.81 16.55
N ILE A 403 21.90 -38.78 15.77
CA ILE A 403 22.70 -39.89 16.30
C ILE A 403 24.12 -39.42 16.66
N ILE A 404 24.72 -38.54 15.84
CA ILE A 404 26.06 -37.98 16.10
C ILE A 404 26.04 -37.07 17.34
N SER A 405 25.00 -36.24 17.52
CA SER A 405 24.88 -35.37 18.71
C SER A 405 24.59 -36.12 20.01
N LYS A 406 24.13 -37.39 19.94
CA LYS A 406 23.98 -38.26 21.13
C LYS A 406 25.29 -38.92 21.51
N ASN A 407 26.12 -39.32 20.54
CA ASN A 407 27.38 -39.99 20.81
C ASN A 407 28.46 -39.07 21.43
N ASP A 408 28.41 -37.76 21.16
CA ASP A 408 29.33 -36.78 21.79
C ASP A 408 28.98 -36.47 23.26
N HIS A 409 27.77 -36.82 23.72
CA HIS A 409 27.39 -36.66 25.13
C HIS A 409 27.69 -37.90 26.00
N ASP A 410 27.90 -39.08 25.39
CA ASP A 410 28.16 -40.34 26.08
C ASP A 410 29.67 -40.72 26.15
N GLN A 411 30.59 -39.82 25.75
CA GLN A 411 32.05 -40.04 25.82
C GLN A 411 32.82 -39.20 26.86
N LEU A 412 32.14 -38.54 27.80
CA LEU A 412 32.79 -37.73 28.85
C LEU A 412 32.55 -38.18 30.30
N ILE A 413 32.18 -39.44 30.51
CA ILE A 413 32.18 -40.06 31.85
C ILE A 413 32.75 -41.47 31.68
N PHE A 414 34.05 -41.62 31.92
CA PHE A 414 34.76 -42.81 32.44
C PHE A 414 36.26 -42.67 32.13
N PHE A 415 37.00 -42.07 33.06
CA PHE A 415 38.35 -42.52 33.41
C PHE A 415 38.41 -42.64 34.93
N ASP A 416 38.89 -43.81 35.36
CA ASP A 416 38.81 -44.37 36.70
C ASP A 416 39.58 -43.63 37.79
N THR A 417 39.09 -43.87 38.99
CA THR A 417 39.74 -43.85 40.30
C THR A 417 41.16 -44.44 40.32
N TYR A 418 42.11 -43.77 40.98
CA TYR A 418 42.87 -44.23 42.16
C TYR A 418 43.73 -43.09 42.72
#